data_AF-A0AAJ1VL93-F1
#
_entry.id   AF-A0AAJ1VL93-F1
#
_cell.length_a   1.000
_cell.length_b   1.000
_cell.length_c   1.000
_cell.angle_alpha   90.00
_cell.angle_beta   90.00
_cell.angle_gamma   90.00
#
_symmetry.space_group_name_H-M   'P 1'
#
loop_
_entity.id
_entity.type
_entity.pdbx_description
1 polymer ?
#
loop_
_entity_poly.entity_id
_entity_poly.type
_entity_poly.pdbx_seq_one_letter_code
_entity_poly.pdbx_strand_id
1 'polypeptide(L)'
;MSFFKKIFGSSENENPPKQTNKSDELEKYKAIPWMTDLRLDNISICLSSGFKPATSLPTEFERKLRPKVEIAKRLNAIKAIVLWLMVPEEELSNERILNFVSNNGLDLFLADDERQILNSSRNDEELRNLIGWKFENAWSLAWYFGYIAPDITGQMMTGEQMQEILINYTCPLDEKIENWAETAKTVSDEDLNKKEDLFYCLHNAVRSAQLGRQTVPQNFDPIGNGGVIHERRHSLTWMLSDGTEWDETDLST
;
A
#
# COMPACT_ATOMS: atom_id res chain seq x y z
N MET A 1 -22.92 -63.84 11.80
CA MET A 1 -23.93 -63.52 12.83
C MET A 1 -23.19 -63.27 14.12
N SER A 2 -22.76 -62.02 14.35
CA SER A 2 -23.39 -61.03 15.22
C SER A 2 -23.23 -61.34 16.71
N PHE A 3 -22.70 -60.36 17.44
CA PHE A 3 -23.22 -59.78 18.69
C PHE A 3 -22.08 -59.35 19.62
N PHE A 4 -21.93 -58.11 20.11
CA PHE A 4 -22.60 -56.81 19.93
C PHE A 4 -21.80 -55.84 20.85
N LYS A 5 -21.65 -54.56 20.48
CA LYS A 5 -21.40 -53.39 21.38
C LYS A 5 -20.26 -53.45 22.42
N LYS A 6 -19.10 -52.89 22.07
CA LYS A 6 -18.36 -51.98 22.97
C LYS A 6 -17.36 -51.18 22.13
N ILE A 7 -17.19 -49.90 22.45
CA ILE A 7 -16.33 -48.87 21.81
C ILE A 7 -17.06 -47.88 20.88
N PHE A 8 -18.30 -47.50 21.21
CA PHE A 8 -18.83 -46.19 20.81
C PHE A 8 -19.70 -45.64 21.95
N GLY A 9 -19.07 -44.95 22.90
CA GLY A 9 -19.69 -43.89 23.68
C GLY A 9 -19.10 -42.59 23.11
N SER A 10 -19.82 -41.86 22.27
CA SER A 10 -20.93 -40.95 22.56
C SER A 10 -20.42 -39.54 22.88
N SER A 11 -20.86 -38.62 22.00
CA SER A 11 -20.82 -37.15 22.01
C SER A 11 -19.47 -36.47 21.83
N GLU A 12 -19.03 -36.39 20.57
CA GLU A 12 -18.45 -35.16 20.05
C GLU A 12 -19.48 -34.03 20.23
N ASN A 13 -19.28 -33.18 21.23
CA ASN A 13 -19.80 -31.83 21.21
C ASN A 13 -18.70 -30.95 20.59
N GLU A 14 -18.48 -31.12 19.29
CA GLU A 14 -17.87 -30.05 18.50
C GLU A 14 -18.96 -28.98 18.34
N ASN A 15 -18.91 -27.99 19.22
CA ASN A 15 -19.61 -26.73 18.94
C ASN A 15 -19.09 -26.25 17.58
N PRO A 16 -19.97 -26.01 16.58
CA PRO A 16 -19.53 -25.39 15.35
C PRO A 16 -18.85 -24.06 15.72
N PRO A 17 -17.77 -23.66 15.03
CA PRO A 17 -17.13 -22.39 15.29
C PRO A 17 -18.22 -21.32 15.22
N LYS A 18 -18.40 -20.56 16.30
CA LYS A 18 -19.33 -19.42 16.33
C LYS A 18 -18.94 -18.52 15.16
N GLN A 19 -19.68 -18.63 14.06
CA GLN A 19 -19.75 -17.61 13.04
C GLN A 19 -20.34 -16.40 13.76
N THR A 20 -19.44 -15.58 14.30
CA THR A 20 -19.80 -14.29 14.86
C THR A 20 -20.35 -13.53 13.66
N ASN A 21 -21.65 -13.26 13.64
CA ASN A 21 -22.29 -12.62 12.50
C ASN A 21 -21.55 -11.30 12.23
N LYS A 22 -21.20 -11.05 10.96
CA LYS A 22 -20.50 -9.81 10.55
C LYS A 22 -21.23 -8.55 11.00
N SER A 23 -22.57 -8.60 11.06
CA SER A 23 -23.42 -7.55 11.64
C SER A 23 -23.02 -7.26 13.10
N ASP A 24 -22.83 -8.31 13.90
CA ASP A 24 -22.55 -8.21 15.33
C ASP A 24 -21.14 -7.68 15.61
N GLU A 25 -20.20 -7.86 14.68
CA GLU A 25 -18.86 -7.26 14.78
C GLU A 25 -18.91 -5.76 14.47
N LEU A 26 -19.63 -5.32 13.43
CA LEU A 26 -19.75 -3.89 13.09
C LEU A 26 -20.46 -3.08 14.18
N GLU A 27 -21.47 -3.65 14.84
CA GLU A 27 -22.18 -2.98 15.95
C GLU A 27 -21.24 -2.58 17.09
N LYS A 28 -20.14 -3.33 17.33
CA LYS A 28 -19.13 -2.96 18.33
C LYS A 28 -18.43 -1.65 17.99
N TYR A 29 -18.24 -1.36 16.69
CA TYR A 29 -17.62 -0.11 16.23
C TYR A 29 -18.62 1.04 16.27
N LYS A 30 -19.88 0.80 15.89
CA LYS A 30 -20.94 1.82 15.97
C LYS A 30 -21.21 2.31 17.40
N ALA A 31 -20.98 1.45 18.39
CA ALA A 31 -21.10 1.82 19.80
C ALA A 31 -20.00 2.77 20.30
N ILE A 32 -18.96 3.06 19.49
CA ILE A 32 -17.81 3.88 19.90
C ILE A 32 -18.12 5.36 19.66
N PRO A 33 -18.06 6.22 20.70
CA PRO A 33 -18.54 7.61 20.59
C PRO A 33 -17.81 8.48 19.57
N TRP A 34 -16.52 8.22 19.30
CA TRP A 34 -15.68 9.00 18.39
C TRP A 34 -15.56 8.37 16.99
N MET A 35 -16.39 7.38 16.70
CA MET A 35 -16.40 6.74 15.39
C MET A 35 -17.01 7.68 14.34
N THR A 36 -16.37 7.79 13.18
CA THR A 36 -16.86 8.59 12.06
C THR A 36 -17.58 7.72 11.03
N ASP A 37 -18.48 8.31 10.24
CA ASP A 37 -19.15 7.59 9.15
C ASP A 37 -18.15 7.03 8.14
N LEU A 38 -17.12 7.82 7.80
CA LEU A 38 -16.01 7.39 6.93
C LEU A 38 -15.29 6.16 7.50
N ARG A 39 -14.95 6.17 8.80
CA ARG A 39 -14.31 5.01 9.44
C ARG A 39 -15.25 3.81 9.45
N LEU A 40 -16.54 3.98 9.76
CA LEU A 40 -17.52 2.89 9.76
C LEU A 40 -17.64 2.21 8.38
N ASP A 41 -17.65 2.99 7.30
CA ASP A 41 -17.60 2.48 5.93
C ASP A 41 -16.35 1.61 5.71
N ASN A 42 -15.18 2.11 6.09
CA ASN A 42 -13.91 1.40 5.93
C ASN A 42 -13.84 0.14 6.81
N ILE A 43 -14.33 0.20 8.04
CA ILE A 43 -14.45 -0.97 8.92
C ILE A 43 -15.37 -2.02 8.31
N SER A 44 -16.49 -1.61 7.71
CA SER A 44 -17.38 -2.54 6.99
C SER A 44 -16.66 -3.27 5.86
N ILE A 45 -15.81 -2.57 5.10
CA ILE A 45 -14.95 -3.17 4.07
C ILE A 45 -13.95 -4.15 4.70
N CYS A 46 -13.24 -3.74 5.75
CA CYS A 46 -12.28 -4.60 6.47
C CYS A 46 -12.94 -5.90 6.95
N LEU A 47 -14.04 -5.80 7.71
CA LEU A 47 -14.75 -6.95 8.26
C LEU A 47 -15.32 -7.86 7.17
N SER A 48 -15.83 -7.27 6.09
CA SER A 48 -16.35 -8.02 4.95
C SER A 48 -15.27 -8.87 4.28
N SER A 49 -14.04 -8.35 4.23
CA SER A 49 -12.87 -9.00 3.67
C SER A 49 -12.10 -9.87 4.67
N GLY A 50 -12.52 -9.90 5.94
CA GLY A 50 -11.93 -10.75 7.00
C GLY A 50 -10.82 -10.09 7.83
N PHE A 51 -10.59 -8.79 7.66
CA PHE A 51 -9.70 -8.01 8.51
C PHE A 51 -10.45 -7.50 9.74
N LYS A 52 -9.79 -7.53 10.91
CA LYS A 52 -10.34 -7.11 12.19
C LYS A 52 -9.43 -6.09 12.87
N PRO A 53 -9.48 -4.81 12.45
CA PRO A 53 -8.75 -3.73 13.10
C PRO A 53 -9.18 -3.55 14.56
N ALA A 54 -8.36 -2.89 15.37
CA ALA A 54 -8.70 -2.58 16.75
C ALA A 54 -9.79 -1.49 16.83
N THR A 55 -10.72 -1.65 17.77
CA THR A 55 -11.73 -0.62 18.10
C THR A 55 -11.13 0.63 18.72
N SER A 56 -9.92 0.54 19.27
CA SER A 56 -9.20 1.65 19.91
C SER A 56 -8.41 2.52 18.92
N LEU A 57 -8.46 2.24 17.62
CA LEU A 57 -7.75 3.05 16.63
C LEU A 57 -8.27 4.50 16.64
N PRO A 58 -7.38 5.50 16.72
CA PRO A 58 -7.74 6.90 16.52
C PRO A 58 -8.47 7.11 15.19
N THR A 59 -9.42 8.04 15.17
CA THR A 59 -10.22 8.41 13.98
C THR A 59 -9.87 9.79 13.44
N GLU A 60 -9.23 10.62 14.25
CA GLU A 60 -8.82 11.96 13.92
C GLU A 60 -7.31 12.01 13.70
N PHE A 61 -6.92 12.53 12.53
CA PHE A 61 -5.54 12.77 12.17
C PHE A 61 -5.45 14.14 11.52
N GLU A 62 -4.36 14.86 11.78
CA GLU A 62 -4.02 16.02 10.98
C GLU A 62 -3.57 15.50 9.60
N ARG A 63 -4.35 15.83 8.58
CA ARG A 63 -4.06 15.46 7.20
C ARG A 63 -3.92 16.72 6.38
N LYS A 64 -2.77 16.87 5.74
CA LYS A 64 -2.44 18.00 4.88
C LYS A 64 -1.92 17.46 3.57
N LEU A 65 -2.74 17.55 2.53
CA LEU A 65 -2.37 17.11 1.19
C LEU A 65 -1.19 17.93 0.68
N ARG A 66 -0.18 17.23 0.17
CA ARG A 66 0.98 17.82 -0.50
C ARG A 66 0.63 18.53 -1.80
N PRO A 67 1.45 19.50 -2.23
CA PRO A 67 1.38 20.01 -3.58
C PRO A 67 1.44 18.87 -4.61
N LYS A 68 0.52 18.90 -5.58
CA LYS A 68 0.42 17.91 -6.67
C LYS A 68 1.77 17.59 -7.33
N VAL A 69 2.60 18.62 -7.54
CA VAL A 69 3.92 18.48 -8.15
C VAL A 69 4.90 17.66 -7.30
N GLU A 70 4.83 17.73 -5.97
CA GLU A 70 5.68 16.92 -5.09
C GLU A 70 5.32 15.44 -5.19
N ILE A 71 4.02 15.14 -5.22
CA ILE A 71 3.51 13.77 -5.40
C ILE A 71 3.98 13.22 -6.75
N ALA A 72 3.90 14.03 -7.81
CA ALA A 72 4.39 13.68 -9.13
C ALA A 72 5.91 13.42 -9.12
N LYS A 73 6.69 14.25 -8.44
CA LYS A 73 8.14 14.07 -8.35
C LYS A 73 8.51 12.80 -7.60
N ARG A 74 7.85 12.48 -6.49
CA ARG A 74 8.08 11.22 -5.76
C ARG A 74 7.78 9.99 -6.62
N LEU A 75 6.65 9.98 -7.32
CA LEU A 75 6.29 8.90 -8.25
C LEU A 75 7.36 8.71 -9.33
N ASN A 76 7.84 9.80 -9.92
CA ASN A 76 8.83 9.75 -10.98
C ASN A 76 10.26 9.46 -10.47
N ALA A 77 10.55 9.75 -9.20
CA ALA A 77 11.79 9.33 -8.54
C ALA A 77 11.84 7.80 -8.41
N ILE A 78 10.73 7.18 -7.99
CA ILE A 78 10.59 5.71 -7.97
C ILE A 78 10.73 5.13 -9.39
N LYS A 79 10.10 5.76 -10.39
CA LYS A 79 10.28 5.37 -11.81
C LYS A 79 11.76 5.37 -12.21
N ALA A 80 12.53 6.39 -11.84
CA ALA A 80 13.94 6.49 -12.24
C ALA A 80 14.78 5.30 -11.72
N ILE A 81 14.64 4.94 -10.43
CA ILE A 81 15.38 3.82 -9.84
C ILE A 81 14.90 2.45 -10.37
N VAL A 82 13.62 2.33 -10.71
CA VAL A 82 13.08 1.10 -11.32
C VAL A 82 13.59 0.94 -12.74
N LEU A 83 13.55 1.99 -13.56
CA LEU A 83 14.12 1.96 -14.91
C LEU A 83 15.62 1.67 -14.88
N TRP A 84 16.34 2.21 -13.90
CA TRP A 84 17.77 1.94 -13.71
C TRP A 84 18.04 0.45 -13.51
N LEU A 85 17.31 -0.22 -12.62
CA LEU A 85 17.56 -1.63 -12.29
C LEU A 85 16.88 -2.62 -13.24
N MET A 86 15.71 -2.30 -13.80
CA MET A 86 14.88 -3.28 -14.50
C MET A 86 15.00 -3.23 -16.02
N VAL A 87 15.44 -2.10 -16.59
CA VAL A 87 15.63 -1.96 -18.03
C VAL A 87 17.13 -2.13 -18.34
N PRO A 88 17.52 -2.93 -19.36
CA PRO A 88 18.92 -3.01 -19.79
C PRO A 88 19.47 -1.66 -20.29
N GLU A 89 20.78 -1.44 -20.16
CA GLU A 89 21.41 -0.20 -20.62
C GLU A 89 21.35 -0.04 -22.15
N GLU A 90 21.33 -1.14 -22.87
CA GLU A 90 21.21 -1.19 -24.33
C GLU A 90 19.84 -0.68 -24.83
N GLU A 91 18.79 -0.79 -23.99
CA GLU A 91 17.43 -0.34 -24.31
C GLU A 91 17.15 1.08 -23.81
N LEU A 92 17.79 1.48 -22.71
CA LEU A 92 17.62 2.80 -22.12
C LEU A 92 18.93 3.25 -21.48
N SER A 93 19.62 4.24 -22.07
CA SER A 93 20.94 4.69 -21.61
C SER A 93 20.91 5.33 -20.22
N ASN A 94 22.03 5.22 -19.49
CA ASN A 94 22.21 5.83 -18.17
C ASN A 94 22.01 7.35 -18.25
N GLU A 95 22.58 7.98 -19.28
CA GLU A 95 22.46 9.43 -19.52
C GLU A 95 20.99 9.88 -19.59
N ARG A 96 20.10 9.11 -20.24
CA ARG A 96 18.70 9.50 -20.38
C ARG A 96 17.97 9.49 -19.03
N ILE A 97 18.22 8.49 -18.19
CA ILE A 97 17.64 8.40 -16.85
C ILE A 97 18.20 9.52 -15.95
N LEU A 98 19.52 9.70 -15.94
CA LEU A 98 20.19 10.71 -15.11
C LEU A 98 19.82 12.14 -15.53
N ASN A 99 19.66 12.40 -16.83
CA ASN A 99 19.16 13.68 -17.33
C ASN A 99 17.72 13.92 -16.89
N PHE A 100 16.84 12.89 -16.93
CA PHE A 100 15.48 13.02 -16.42
C PHE A 100 15.44 13.36 -14.92
N VAL A 101 16.27 12.69 -14.12
CA VAL A 101 16.43 12.94 -12.67
C VAL A 101 16.90 14.38 -12.42
N SER A 102 18.01 14.78 -13.04
CA SER A 102 18.61 16.10 -12.86
C SER A 102 17.69 17.22 -13.35
N ASN A 103 17.09 17.08 -14.54
CA ASN A 103 16.22 18.10 -15.13
C ASN A 103 14.96 18.35 -14.31
N ASN A 104 14.51 17.38 -13.52
CA ASN A 104 13.30 17.50 -12.71
C ASN A 104 13.58 17.65 -11.21
N GLY A 105 14.86 17.64 -10.80
CA GLY A 105 15.27 17.74 -9.40
C GLY A 105 14.81 16.55 -8.56
N LEU A 106 14.82 15.34 -9.12
CA LEU A 106 14.30 14.14 -8.45
C LEU A 106 15.17 13.65 -7.30
N ASP A 107 16.44 14.07 -7.23
CA ASP A 107 17.35 13.71 -6.14
C ASP A 107 16.80 14.07 -4.75
N LEU A 108 16.01 15.15 -4.67
CA LEU A 108 15.35 15.63 -3.45
C LEU A 108 14.15 14.76 -3.04
N PHE A 109 13.66 13.91 -3.94
CA PHE A 109 12.49 13.06 -3.75
C PHE A 109 12.85 11.58 -3.68
N LEU A 110 14.14 11.25 -3.71
CA LEU A 110 14.66 9.92 -3.40
C LEU A 110 14.92 9.80 -1.90
N ALA A 111 14.65 8.64 -1.34
CA ALA A 111 15.14 8.26 -0.02
C ALA A 111 16.67 8.09 -0.02
N ASP A 112 17.28 8.07 1.15
CA ASP A 112 18.75 7.96 1.28
C ASP A 112 19.30 6.67 0.65
N ASP A 113 18.61 5.55 0.84
CA ASP A 113 18.96 4.26 0.25
C ASP A 113 18.75 4.24 -1.28
N GLU A 114 17.68 4.88 -1.75
CA GLU A 114 17.33 4.97 -3.16
C GLU A 114 18.32 5.83 -3.96
N ARG A 115 18.90 6.88 -3.36
CA ARG A 115 19.96 7.68 -4.00
C ARG A 115 21.18 6.85 -4.39
N GLN A 116 21.47 5.79 -3.64
CA GLN A 116 22.61 4.91 -3.95
C GLN A 116 22.34 4.02 -5.17
N ILE A 117 21.08 3.74 -5.50
CA ILE A 117 20.70 2.89 -6.64
C ILE A 117 21.19 3.51 -7.94
N LEU A 118 21.03 4.82 -8.13
CA LEU A 118 21.45 5.49 -9.37
C LEU A 118 22.99 5.55 -9.54
N ASN A 119 23.74 5.17 -8.50
CA ASN A 119 25.20 5.04 -8.53
C ASN A 119 25.66 3.57 -8.54
N SER A 120 24.74 2.61 -8.49
CA SER A 120 25.05 1.19 -8.47
C SER A 120 25.24 0.61 -9.88
N SER A 121 25.76 -0.62 -9.94
CA SER A 121 25.64 -1.41 -11.16
C SER A 121 24.17 -1.64 -11.49
N ARG A 122 23.79 -1.48 -12.76
CA ARG A 122 22.44 -1.83 -13.23
C ARG A 122 22.16 -3.31 -13.13
N ASN A 123 23.21 -4.15 -13.10
CA ASN A 123 23.11 -5.61 -12.97
C ASN A 123 23.25 -6.08 -11.52
N ASP A 124 23.05 -5.18 -10.54
CA ASP A 124 23.04 -5.56 -9.13
C ASP A 124 21.81 -6.43 -8.82
N GLU A 125 22.03 -7.73 -8.63
CA GLU A 125 20.95 -8.69 -8.37
C GLU A 125 20.26 -8.48 -7.02
N GLU A 126 21.00 -8.01 -6.01
CA GLU A 126 20.43 -7.76 -4.68
C GLU A 126 19.45 -6.60 -4.75
N LEU A 127 19.86 -5.49 -5.37
CA LEU A 127 18.98 -4.33 -5.55
C LEU A 127 17.79 -4.65 -6.45
N ARG A 128 17.97 -5.44 -7.51
CA ARG A 128 16.87 -5.90 -8.38
C ARG A 128 15.85 -6.76 -7.62
N ASN A 129 16.28 -7.57 -6.67
CA ASN A 129 15.35 -8.38 -5.87
C ASN A 129 14.55 -7.54 -4.86
N LEU A 130 15.08 -6.39 -4.45
CA LEU A 130 14.43 -5.52 -3.47
C LEU A 130 13.54 -4.44 -4.11
N ILE A 131 13.83 -4.03 -5.35
CA ILE A 131 13.16 -2.90 -6.00
C ILE A 131 11.64 -3.10 -6.18
N GLY A 132 11.20 -4.35 -6.27
CA GLY A 132 9.77 -4.69 -6.37
C GLY A 132 8.95 -4.16 -5.19
N TRP A 133 9.51 -4.19 -3.97
CA TRP A 133 8.85 -3.63 -2.78
C TRP A 133 8.72 -2.12 -2.88
N LYS A 134 9.80 -1.43 -3.27
CA LYS A 134 9.78 0.03 -3.46
C LYS A 134 8.76 0.42 -4.52
N PHE A 135 8.57 -0.41 -5.55
CA PHE A 135 7.59 -0.14 -6.59
C PHE A 135 6.12 -0.25 -6.10
N GLU A 136 5.82 -0.99 -5.03
CA GLU A 136 4.45 -1.00 -4.46
C GLU A 136 3.98 0.39 -4.02
N ASN A 137 4.91 1.28 -3.64
CA ASN A 137 4.62 2.68 -3.38
C ASN A 137 4.07 3.41 -4.63
N ALA A 138 4.59 3.07 -5.81
CA ALA A 138 4.18 3.70 -7.05
C ALA A 138 2.70 3.46 -7.37
N TRP A 139 2.08 2.36 -6.91
CA TRP A 139 0.65 2.12 -7.15
C TRP A 139 -0.19 3.22 -6.51
N SER A 140 -0.03 3.46 -5.22
CA SER A 140 -0.81 4.49 -4.51
C SER A 140 -0.58 5.89 -5.08
N LEU A 141 0.66 6.21 -5.45
CA LEU A 141 1.00 7.49 -6.08
C LEU A 141 0.41 7.61 -7.49
N ALA A 142 0.45 6.54 -8.30
CA ALA A 142 -0.15 6.52 -9.64
C ALA A 142 -1.68 6.56 -9.59
N TRP A 143 -2.30 5.93 -8.58
CA TRP A 143 -3.74 6.02 -8.33
C TRP A 143 -4.15 7.47 -8.09
N TYR A 144 -3.35 8.24 -7.35
CA TYR A 144 -3.59 9.66 -7.19
C TYR A 144 -3.68 10.40 -8.53
N PHE A 145 -2.92 9.96 -9.56
CA PHE A 145 -2.96 10.48 -10.94
C PHE A 145 -3.90 9.72 -11.89
N GLY A 146 -4.90 9.02 -11.35
CA GLY A 146 -5.97 8.40 -12.12
C GLY A 146 -5.74 6.95 -12.55
N TYR A 147 -4.72 6.27 -12.02
CA TYR A 147 -4.62 4.81 -12.14
C TYR A 147 -5.75 4.10 -11.36
N ILE A 148 -5.84 2.78 -11.45
CA ILE A 148 -6.79 2.00 -10.64
C ILE A 148 -6.41 2.05 -9.16
N ALA A 149 -7.42 2.07 -8.29
CA ALA A 149 -7.20 2.15 -6.84
C ALA A 149 -6.43 0.92 -6.32
N PRO A 150 -5.51 1.10 -5.36
CA PRO A 150 -4.80 -0.02 -4.75
C PRO A 150 -5.80 -0.94 -4.04
N ASP A 151 -5.69 -2.23 -4.33
CA ASP A 151 -6.50 -3.26 -3.70
C ASP A 151 -5.98 -3.62 -2.30
N ILE A 152 -6.83 -4.33 -1.56
CA ILE A 152 -6.60 -4.72 -0.15
C ILE A 152 -6.10 -6.17 -0.02
N THR A 153 -5.80 -6.83 -1.13
CA THR A 153 -5.43 -8.26 -1.14
C THR A 153 -4.00 -8.47 -0.62
N GLY A 154 -3.16 -7.44 -0.71
CA GLY A 154 -1.74 -7.51 -0.42
C GLY A 154 -0.96 -8.37 -1.42
N GLN A 155 -1.52 -8.70 -2.58
CA GLN A 155 -0.75 -9.32 -3.66
C GLN A 155 0.15 -8.28 -4.31
N MET A 156 1.40 -8.64 -4.59
CA MET A 156 2.33 -7.77 -5.32
C MET A 156 1.81 -7.48 -6.72
N MET A 157 2.17 -6.32 -7.25
CA MET A 157 1.91 -5.97 -8.64
C MET A 157 2.51 -6.99 -9.60
N THR A 158 1.77 -7.29 -10.65
CA THR A 158 2.31 -8.02 -11.80
C THR A 158 3.20 -7.10 -12.62
N GLY A 159 4.12 -7.67 -13.41
CA GLY A 159 4.95 -6.89 -14.34
C GLY A 159 4.13 -6.05 -15.34
N GLU A 160 2.93 -6.52 -15.71
CA GLU A 160 2.01 -5.78 -16.59
C GLU A 160 1.49 -4.50 -15.91
N GLN A 161 1.08 -4.58 -14.64
CA GLN A 161 0.67 -3.41 -13.86
C GLN A 161 1.82 -2.43 -13.69
N MET A 162 3.04 -2.93 -13.47
CA MET A 162 4.23 -2.07 -13.37
C MET A 162 4.50 -1.31 -14.67
N GLN A 163 4.46 -2.01 -15.80
CA GLN A 163 4.63 -1.38 -17.11
C GLN A 163 3.53 -0.37 -17.40
N GLU A 164 2.28 -0.69 -17.08
CA GLU A 164 1.15 0.22 -17.27
C GLU A 164 1.33 1.53 -16.50
N ILE A 165 1.72 1.46 -15.22
CA ILE A 165 2.02 2.65 -14.42
C ILE A 165 3.15 3.46 -15.06
N LEU A 166 4.28 2.82 -15.38
CA LEU A 166 5.48 3.48 -15.92
C LEU A 166 5.24 4.14 -17.28
N ILE A 167 4.34 3.61 -18.11
CA ILE A 167 4.07 4.14 -19.45
C ILE A 167 2.95 5.18 -19.41
N ASN A 168 1.86 4.94 -18.69
CA ASN A 168 0.63 5.72 -18.82
C ASN A 168 0.36 6.68 -17.66
N TYR A 169 0.96 6.45 -16.49
CA TYR A 169 0.65 7.18 -15.25
C TYR A 169 1.88 7.85 -14.63
N THR A 170 2.92 8.07 -15.42
CA THR A 170 4.12 8.83 -15.02
C THR A 170 4.55 9.79 -16.13
N CYS A 171 5.43 10.73 -15.80
CA CYS A 171 5.93 11.71 -16.76
C CYS A 171 6.84 11.04 -17.79
N PRO A 172 6.70 11.33 -19.09
CA PRO A 172 7.69 10.92 -20.10
C PRO A 172 9.10 11.41 -19.74
N LEU A 173 10.13 10.64 -20.10
CA LEU A 173 11.52 10.93 -19.72
C LEU A 173 12.08 12.23 -20.32
N ASP A 174 11.48 12.69 -21.43
CA ASP A 174 11.93 13.88 -22.15
C ASP A 174 11.06 15.12 -21.82
N GLU A 175 10.18 15.02 -20.82
CA GLU A 175 9.27 16.09 -20.37
C GLU A 175 9.62 16.63 -18.96
N LYS A 176 9.04 17.80 -18.65
CA LYS A 176 9.06 18.40 -17.31
C LYS A 176 7.87 17.90 -16.50
N ILE A 177 8.14 17.42 -15.29
CA ILE A 177 7.12 16.88 -14.38
C ILE A 177 6.08 17.93 -14.01
N GLU A 178 6.48 19.20 -13.90
CA GLU A 178 5.56 20.31 -13.66
C GLU A 178 4.47 20.37 -14.75
N ASN A 179 4.87 20.32 -16.02
CA ASN A 179 3.95 20.37 -17.16
C ASN A 179 3.03 19.12 -17.21
N TRP A 180 3.60 17.95 -16.97
CA TRP A 180 2.85 16.70 -16.91
C TRP A 180 1.81 16.75 -15.77
N ALA A 181 2.24 17.13 -14.57
CA ALA A 181 1.41 17.19 -13.39
C ALA A 181 0.27 18.20 -13.53
N GLU A 182 0.48 19.34 -14.19
CA GLU A 182 -0.55 20.35 -14.45
C GLU A 182 -1.79 19.76 -15.15
N THR A 183 -1.57 18.92 -16.15
CA THR A 183 -2.64 18.32 -16.97
C THR A 183 -3.16 16.99 -16.44
N ALA A 184 -2.42 16.33 -15.55
CA ALA A 184 -2.83 15.08 -14.94
C ALA A 184 -4.09 15.25 -14.08
N LYS A 185 -5.08 14.39 -14.30
CA LYS A 185 -6.26 14.29 -13.44
C LYS A 185 -5.86 13.69 -12.11
N THR A 186 -6.44 14.19 -11.02
CA THR A 186 -6.20 13.67 -9.69
C THR A 186 -7.45 13.13 -9.02
N VAL A 187 -7.27 12.19 -8.10
CA VAL A 187 -8.34 11.77 -7.19
C VAL A 187 -8.73 12.92 -6.27
N SER A 188 -9.95 12.88 -5.73
CA SER A 188 -10.42 13.88 -4.77
C SER A 188 -9.72 13.71 -3.41
N ASP A 189 -9.60 14.81 -2.65
CA ASP A 189 -9.08 14.77 -1.28
C ASP A 189 -9.91 13.84 -0.39
N GLU A 190 -11.23 13.79 -0.58
CA GLU A 190 -12.12 12.90 0.16
C GLU A 190 -11.81 11.43 -0.11
N ASP A 191 -11.66 11.04 -1.38
CA ASP A 191 -11.31 9.66 -1.76
C ASP A 191 -9.92 9.28 -1.24
N LEU A 192 -8.96 10.19 -1.32
CA LEU A 192 -7.60 9.98 -0.80
C LEU A 192 -7.62 9.75 0.71
N ASN A 193 -8.32 10.60 1.46
CA ASN A 193 -8.50 10.45 2.91
C ASN A 193 -9.19 9.12 3.27
N LYS A 194 -10.24 8.75 2.52
CA LYS A 194 -10.95 7.48 2.72
C LYS A 194 -10.05 6.28 2.45
N LYS A 195 -9.22 6.35 1.41
CA LYS A 195 -8.29 5.27 1.05
C LYS A 195 -7.15 5.13 2.05
N GLU A 196 -6.56 6.24 2.50
CA GLU A 196 -5.54 6.21 3.56
C GLU A 196 -6.11 5.60 4.84
N ASP A 197 -7.29 6.03 5.28
CA ASP A 197 -7.94 5.49 6.48
C ASP A 197 -8.24 3.99 6.38
N LEU A 198 -8.64 3.51 5.19
CA LEU A 198 -8.81 2.09 4.92
C LEU A 198 -7.49 1.34 5.09
N PHE A 199 -6.42 1.82 4.49
CA PHE A 199 -5.10 1.21 4.60
C PHE A 199 -4.52 1.31 6.01
N TYR A 200 -4.85 2.34 6.78
CA TYR A 200 -4.56 2.42 8.20
C TYR A 200 -5.22 1.29 8.99
N CYS A 201 -6.52 1.06 8.78
CA CYS A 201 -7.24 -0.04 9.42
C CYS A 201 -6.69 -1.41 9.01
N LEU A 202 -6.40 -1.61 7.73
CA LEU A 202 -5.79 -2.85 7.24
C LEU A 202 -4.42 -3.09 7.86
N HIS A 203 -3.57 -2.06 7.89
CA HIS A 203 -2.24 -2.16 8.47
C HIS A 203 -2.29 -2.48 9.96
N ASN A 204 -3.24 -1.90 10.72
CA ASN A 204 -3.45 -2.29 12.12
C ASN A 204 -3.77 -3.79 12.28
N ALA A 205 -4.69 -4.29 11.46
CA ALA A 205 -5.12 -5.68 11.48
C ALA A 205 -3.95 -6.61 11.11
N VAL A 206 -3.13 -6.22 10.13
CA VAL A 206 -1.89 -6.92 9.75
C VAL A 206 -0.88 -6.93 10.89
N ARG A 207 -0.58 -5.77 11.50
CA ARG A 207 0.37 -5.67 12.63
C ARG A 207 -0.08 -6.52 13.82
N SER A 208 -1.38 -6.50 14.13
CA SER A 208 -1.97 -7.39 15.13
C SER A 208 -1.76 -8.87 14.80
N ALA A 209 -1.86 -9.26 13.53
CA ALA A 209 -1.64 -10.64 13.10
C ALA A 209 -0.17 -11.06 13.15
N GLN A 210 0.75 -10.15 12.83
CA GLN A 210 2.19 -10.36 13.03
C GLN A 210 2.55 -10.59 14.51
N LEU A 211 1.73 -10.09 15.44
CA LEU A 211 1.83 -10.34 16.89
C LEU A 211 1.06 -11.60 17.35
N GLY A 212 0.58 -12.42 16.42
CA GLY A 212 -0.07 -13.71 16.72
C GLY A 212 -1.59 -13.65 16.90
N ARG A 213 -2.25 -12.52 16.58
CA ARG A 213 -3.72 -12.42 16.64
C ARG A 213 -4.37 -12.89 15.34
N GLN A 214 -5.60 -13.41 15.44
CA GLN A 214 -6.40 -13.79 14.27
C GLN A 214 -7.20 -12.58 13.75
N THR A 215 -6.50 -11.62 13.17
CA THR A 215 -7.06 -10.33 12.71
C THR A 215 -7.00 -10.14 11.19
N VAL A 216 -6.46 -11.09 10.44
CA VAL A 216 -6.43 -11.10 8.97
C VAL A 216 -7.16 -12.34 8.43
N PRO A 217 -7.52 -12.37 7.13
CA PRO A 217 -8.14 -13.53 6.51
C PRO A 217 -7.25 -14.77 6.57
N GLN A 218 -7.85 -15.97 6.60
CA GLN A 218 -7.12 -17.23 6.78
C GLN A 218 -6.01 -17.48 5.74
N ASN A 219 -6.19 -17.00 4.50
CA ASN A 219 -5.23 -17.17 3.41
C ASN A 219 -4.32 -15.95 3.18
N PHE A 220 -4.33 -14.99 4.11
CA PHE A 220 -3.51 -13.79 4.05
C PHE A 220 -2.18 -14.04 4.78
N ASP A 221 -1.05 -13.85 4.11
CA ASP A 221 0.28 -13.90 4.74
C ASP A 221 0.60 -12.56 5.43
N PRO A 222 0.66 -12.51 6.78
CA PRO A 222 0.94 -11.27 7.50
C PRO A 222 2.31 -10.67 7.19
N ILE A 223 3.27 -11.45 6.67
CA ILE A 223 4.61 -10.95 6.32
C ILE A 223 4.62 -10.46 4.87
N GLY A 224 4.41 -11.35 3.90
CA GLY A 224 4.45 -10.99 2.48
C GLY A 224 3.33 -10.02 2.09
N ASN A 225 2.07 -10.42 2.30
CA ASN A 225 0.93 -9.56 1.96
C ASN A 225 0.87 -8.33 2.87
N GLY A 226 1.27 -8.49 4.13
CA GLY A 226 1.37 -7.37 5.06
C GLY A 226 2.38 -6.31 4.63
N GLY A 227 3.53 -6.70 4.08
CA GLY A 227 4.52 -5.79 3.50
C GLY A 227 3.94 -4.97 2.35
N VAL A 228 3.13 -5.58 1.48
CA VAL A 228 2.47 -4.86 0.38
C VAL A 228 1.48 -3.82 0.90
N ILE A 229 0.70 -4.17 1.94
CA ILE A 229 -0.21 -3.20 2.60
C ILE A 229 0.59 -2.05 3.23
N HIS A 230 1.75 -2.34 3.83
CA HIS A 230 2.63 -1.35 4.41
C HIS A 230 3.14 -0.35 3.36
N GLU A 231 3.74 -0.81 2.27
CA GLU A 231 4.27 0.06 1.20
C GLU A 231 3.17 0.92 0.57
N ARG A 232 2.02 0.32 0.25
CA ARG A 232 0.89 1.07 -0.32
C ARG A 232 0.37 2.14 0.65
N ARG A 233 0.31 1.83 1.95
CA ARG A 233 -0.08 2.80 2.98
C ARG A 233 0.95 3.91 3.14
N HIS A 234 2.24 3.60 3.04
CA HIS A 234 3.31 4.57 3.19
C HIS A 234 3.12 5.76 2.26
N SER A 235 2.92 5.46 0.97
CA SER A 235 2.60 6.47 -0.05
C SER A 235 1.32 7.26 0.23
N LEU A 236 0.24 6.59 0.65
CA LEU A 236 -1.04 7.24 0.97
C LEU A 236 -0.89 8.22 2.12
N THR A 237 -0.17 7.80 3.17
CA THR A 237 0.09 8.61 4.36
C THR A 237 0.99 9.79 4.00
N TRP A 238 2.09 9.53 3.27
CA TRP A 238 3.03 10.58 2.88
C TRP A 238 2.37 11.67 2.04
N MET A 239 1.47 11.33 1.11
CA MET A 239 0.69 12.30 0.34
C MET A 239 -0.14 13.24 1.23
N LEU A 240 -0.59 12.77 2.40
CA LEU A 240 -1.42 13.49 3.36
C LEU A 240 -0.62 14.07 4.54
N SER A 241 0.70 14.04 4.49
CA SER A 241 1.60 14.55 5.54
C SER A 241 2.54 15.62 4.99
N ASP A 242 2.00 16.70 4.43
CA ASP A 242 2.79 17.81 3.89
C ASP A 242 3.77 18.40 4.93
N GLY A 243 5.04 18.48 4.53
CA GLY A 243 6.16 18.89 5.38
C GLY A 243 6.94 17.76 6.07
N THR A 244 6.52 16.50 5.96
CA THR A 244 7.25 15.33 6.52
C THR A 244 8.18 14.69 5.49
N GLU A 245 9.41 14.32 5.84
CA GLU A 245 10.25 13.62 4.86
C GLU A 245 9.73 12.21 4.57
N TRP A 246 10.09 11.63 3.40
CA TRP A 246 9.59 10.32 2.98
C TRP A 246 9.84 9.24 4.05
N ASP A 247 11.08 9.14 4.52
CA ASP A 247 11.52 8.15 5.53
C ASP A 247 11.02 8.47 6.95
N GLU A 248 10.47 9.67 7.18
CA GLU A 248 9.92 10.11 8.47
C GLU A 248 8.39 9.95 8.58
N THR A 249 7.75 9.41 7.53
CA THR A 249 6.30 9.23 7.51
C THR A 249 5.85 8.28 8.62
N ASP A 250 5.01 8.77 9.55
CA ASP A 250 4.53 7.96 10.67
C ASP A 250 3.50 6.92 10.21
N LEU A 251 3.86 5.65 10.33
CA LEU A 251 3.00 4.51 10.05
C LEU A 251 2.59 3.74 11.32
N SER A 252 2.72 4.36 12.49
CA SER A 252 2.28 3.78 13.76
C SER A 252 0.80 3.36 13.72
N THR A 253 0.50 2.24 14.38
CA THR A 253 -0.82 1.62 14.46
C THR A 253 -0.91 0.64 15.63
#